data_AF-A0A5D0RUU6-F1
#
_entry.id   AF-A0A5D0RUU6-F1
#
_cell.length_a   1.000
_cell.length_b   1.000
_cell.length_c   1.000
_cell.angle_alpha   90.00
_cell.angle_beta   90.00
_cell.angle_gamma   90.00
#
_symmetry.space_group_name_H-M   'P 1'
#
loop_
_entity.id
_entity.type
_entity.pdbx_description
1 polymer ?
#
loop_
_entity_poly.entity_id
_entity_poly.type
_entity_poly.pdbx_seq_one_letter_code
_entity_poly.pdbx_strand_id
1 'polypeptide(L)'
;MAKKKQHKSEEIPVDKVEAFLEKNFRKIMISIGGVILAIIVIYGVFTVIQSNEQQKISRLGQYEQMFQTGNFTSRQVESFLRVGTEVDETASYTRYRAANLYLSAGNLAKAKELLNKTGGSYKELADSLLYDLGENIKVAQYTDGSYLERLWDYRELLKSGYTRKELDQFAQNYPDSRLLELLKNWE
;
A
#
# COMPACT_ATOMS: atom_id res chain seq x y z
N MET A 1 10.07 31.70 -65.97
CA MET A 1 8.75 31.03 -65.86
C MET A 1 8.95 29.69 -65.14
N ALA A 2 8.55 29.62 -63.88
CA ALA A 2 8.69 28.42 -63.05
C ALA A 2 7.53 27.44 -63.35
N LYS A 3 7.84 26.23 -63.83
CA LYS A 3 6.87 25.14 -63.90
C LYS A 3 6.66 24.60 -62.49
N LYS A 4 5.50 24.90 -61.88
CA LYS A 4 5.00 24.25 -60.66
C LYS A 4 4.97 22.74 -60.90
N LYS A 5 5.82 21.98 -60.21
CA LYS A 5 5.64 20.53 -60.04
C LYS A 5 4.42 20.33 -59.15
N GLN A 6 3.30 19.91 -59.74
CA GLN A 6 2.19 19.37 -58.98
C GLN A 6 2.70 18.10 -58.28
N HIS A 7 2.74 18.12 -56.95
CA HIS A 7 2.75 16.90 -56.17
C HIS A 7 1.45 16.16 -56.49
N LYS A 8 1.54 15.15 -57.35
CA LYS A 8 0.52 14.10 -57.38
C LYS A 8 0.58 13.44 -56.01
N SER A 9 -0.46 13.64 -55.21
CA SER A 9 -0.79 12.73 -54.13
C SER A 9 -0.84 11.35 -54.77
N GLU A 10 0.09 10.47 -54.42
CA GLU A 10 -0.05 9.05 -54.73
C GLU A 10 -1.25 8.58 -53.91
N GLU A 11 -2.43 8.64 -54.52
CA GLU A 11 -3.54 7.79 -54.12
C GLU A 11 -3.00 6.37 -54.22
N ILE A 12 -2.70 5.77 -53.07
CA ILE A 12 -2.42 4.35 -52.95
C ILE A 12 -3.59 3.67 -53.66
N PRO A 13 -3.37 2.94 -54.77
CA PRO A 13 -4.47 2.38 -55.53
C PRO A 13 -5.22 1.44 -54.60
N VAL A 14 -6.49 1.73 -54.36
CA VAL A 14 -7.42 0.93 -53.55
C VAL A 14 -7.33 -0.56 -53.96
N ASP A 15 -7.09 -0.80 -55.25
CA ASP A 15 -6.81 -2.10 -55.89
C ASP A 15 -5.69 -2.93 -55.24
N LYS A 16 -4.58 -2.30 -54.79
CA LYS A 16 -3.49 -3.04 -54.12
C LYS A 16 -3.85 -3.45 -52.69
N VAL A 17 -4.70 -2.66 -52.04
CA VAL A 17 -5.22 -2.97 -50.70
C VAL A 17 -6.28 -4.07 -50.79
N GLU A 18 -7.18 -3.99 -51.77
CA GLU A 18 -8.19 -5.02 -52.05
C GLU A 18 -7.56 -6.35 -52.48
N ALA A 19 -6.61 -6.35 -53.43
CA ALA A 19 -5.92 -7.57 -53.84
C ALA A 19 -5.07 -8.19 -52.71
N PHE A 20 -4.52 -7.37 -51.80
CA PHE A 20 -3.82 -7.85 -50.62
C PHE A 20 -4.77 -8.45 -49.58
N LEU A 21 -5.92 -7.79 -49.35
CA LEU A 21 -6.99 -8.27 -48.48
C LEU A 21 -7.54 -9.58 -49.00
N GLU A 22 -7.85 -9.72 -50.29
CA GLU A 22 -8.41 -10.92 -50.88
C GLU A 22 -7.44 -12.11 -50.80
N LYS A 23 -6.15 -11.87 -51.13
CA LYS A 23 -5.10 -12.90 -51.10
C LYS A 23 -4.76 -13.36 -49.68
N ASN A 24 -4.85 -12.47 -48.69
CA ASN A 24 -4.48 -12.76 -47.31
C ASN A 24 -5.69 -12.85 -46.36
N PHE A 25 -6.92 -12.76 -46.88
CA PHE A 25 -8.15 -12.66 -46.10
C PHE A 25 -8.23 -13.76 -45.04
N ARG A 26 -7.95 -15.00 -45.45
CA ARG A 26 -7.95 -16.16 -44.56
C ARG A 26 -6.90 -16.05 -43.44
N LYS A 27 -5.69 -15.56 -43.75
CA LYS A 27 -4.63 -15.36 -42.75
C LYS A 27 -4.96 -14.21 -41.79
N ILE A 28 -5.53 -13.13 -42.31
CA ILE A 28 -5.98 -11.98 -41.53
C ILE A 28 -7.11 -12.41 -40.59
N MET A 29 -8.12 -13.14 -41.08
CA MET A 29 -9.22 -13.66 -40.27
C MET A 29 -8.75 -14.64 -39.19
N ILE A 30 -7.80 -15.53 -39.51
CA ILE A 30 -7.20 -16.44 -38.51
C ILE A 30 -6.40 -15.66 -37.47
N SER A 31 -5.63 -14.64 -37.89
CA SER A 31 -4.87 -13.78 -36.97
C SER A 31 -5.78 -13.00 -36.04
N ILE A 32 -6.84 -12.37 -36.57
CA ILE A 32 -7.84 -11.65 -35.77
C ILE A 32 -8.54 -12.60 -34.81
N GLY A 33 -8.97 -13.79 -35.29
CA GLY A 33 -9.57 -14.82 -34.43
C GLY A 33 -8.63 -15.26 -33.30
N GLY A 34 -7.34 -15.44 -33.59
CA GLY A 34 -6.31 -15.75 -32.60
C GLY A 34 -6.12 -14.63 -31.56
N VAL A 35 -6.12 -13.37 -31.98
CA VAL A 35 -6.03 -12.21 -31.09
C VAL A 35 -7.27 -12.10 -30.20
N ILE A 36 -8.47 -12.30 -30.75
CA ILE A 36 -9.72 -12.29 -29.98
C ILE A 36 -9.70 -13.40 -28.92
N LEU A 37 -9.30 -14.62 -29.29
CA LEU A 37 -9.17 -15.72 -28.34
C LEU A 37 -8.15 -15.42 -27.23
N ALA A 38 -7.00 -14.84 -27.58
CA ALA A 38 -6.00 -14.45 -26.59
C ALA A 38 -6.55 -13.40 -25.60
N ILE A 39 -7.30 -12.40 -26.09
CA ILE A 39 -7.94 -11.39 -25.25
C ILE A 39 -8.95 -12.03 -24.30
N ILE A 40 -9.80 -12.94 -24.79
CA ILE A 40 -10.80 -13.63 -23.96
C ILE A 40 -10.13 -14.44 -22.85
N VAL A 41 -9.06 -15.17 -23.17
CA VAL A 41 -8.31 -15.96 -22.19
C VAL A 41 -7.66 -15.06 -21.13
N ILE A 42 -6.97 -14.00 -21.55
CA ILE A 42 -6.33 -13.05 -20.64
C ILE A 42 -7.38 -12.40 -19.72
N TYR A 43 -8.50 -11.95 -20.28
CA TYR A 43 -9.59 -11.34 -19.53
C TYR A 43 -10.23 -12.33 -18.53
N GLY A 44 -10.44 -13.58 -18.94
CA GLY A 44 -10.97 -14.63 -18.07
C GLY A 44 -10.03 -14.93 -16.90
N VAL A 45 -8.73 -15.07 -17.16
CA VAL A 45 -7.71 -15.25 -16.11
C VAL A 45 -7.70 -14.07 -15.15
N PHE A 46 -7.70 -12.83 -15.67
CA PHE A 46 -7.68 -11.63 -14.84
C PHE A 46 -8.93 -11.52 -13.95
N THR A 47 -10.11 -11.84 -14.49
CA THR A 47 -11.37 -11.83 -13.75
C THR A 47 -11.38 -12.87 -12.62
N VAL A 48 -10.82 -14.06 -12.86
CA VAL A 48 -10.69 -15.11 -11.84
C VAL A 48 -9.73 -14.69 -10.73
N ILE A 49 -8.59 -14.07 -11.08
CA ILE A 49 -7.63 -13.56 -10.09
C ILE A 49 -8.30 -12.48 -9.21
N GLN A 50 -8.96 -11.50 -9.82
CA GLN A 50 -9.66 -10.45 -9.07
C GLN A 50 -10.76 -11.01 -8.17
N SER A 51 -11.55 -11.98 -8.65
CA SER A 51 -12.58 -12.64 -7.84
C SER A 51 -11.97 -13.34 -6.62
N ASN A 52 -10.83 -14.03 -6.80
CA ASN A 52 -10.12 -14.67 -5.70
C ASN A 52 -9.56 -13.66 -4.69
N GLU A 53 -8.98 -12.56 -5.15
CA GLU A 53 -8.50 -11.48 -4.27
C GLU A 53 -9.64 -10.85 -3.48
N GLN A 54 -10.78 -10.53 -4.12
CA GLN A 54 -11.96 -10.03 -3.44
C GLN A 54 -12.50 -11.00 -2.40
N GLN A 55 -12.49 -12.32 -2.68
CA GLN A 55 -12.86 -13.33 -1.68
C GLN A 55 -11.90 -13.32 -0.48
N LYS A 56 -10.59 -13.19 -0.71
CA LYS A 56 -9.60 -13.08 0.38
C LYS A 56 -9.85 -11.82 1.21
N ILE A 57 -10.05 -10.67 0.58
CA ILE A 57 -10.37 -9.40 1.26
C ILE A 57 -11.66 -9.54 2.08
N SER A 58 -12.71 -10.16 1.52
CA SER A 58 -13.96 -10.42 2.24
C SER A 58 -13.73 -11.29 3.49
N ARG A 59 -12.88 -12.33 3.39
CA ARG A 59 -12.49 -13.15 4.55
C ARG A 59 -11.73 -12.34 5.61
N LEU A 60 -10.88 -11.40 5.21
CA LEU A 60 -10.24 -10.48 6.17
C LEU A 60 -11.26 -9.64 6.92
N GLY A 61 -12.28 -9.13 6.21
CA GLY A 61 -13.40 -8.42 6.84
C GLY A 61 -14.14 -9.27 7.88
N GLN A 62 -14.35 -10.56 7.61
CA GLN A 62 -14.97 -11.48 8.57
C GLN A 62 -14.10 -11.67 9.82
N TYR A 63 -12.77 -11.80 9.66
CA TYR A 63 -11.86 -11.86 10.80
C TYR A 63 -11.90 -10.57 11.63
N GLU A 64 -11.91 -9.40 11.00
CA GLU A 64 -12.01 -8.12 11.74
C GLU A 64 -13.30 -8.04 12.56
N GLN A 65 -14.43 -8.45 11.99
CA GLN A 65 -15.69 -8.52 12.74
C GLN A 65 -15.59 -9.46 13.94
N MET A 66 -14.94 -10.62 13.78
CA MET A 66 -14.70 -11.53 14.90
C MET A 66 -13.81 -10.88 15.98
N PHE A 67 -12.73 -10.20 15.59
CA PHE A 67 -11.82 -9.56 16.53
C PHE A 67 -12.45 -8.40 17.32
N GLN A 68 -13.44 -7.72 16.76
CA GLN A 68 -14.20 -6.69 17.49
C GLN A 68 -14.97 -7.23 18.69
N THR A 69 -15.32 -8.52 18.69
CA THR A 69 -16.03 -9.15 19.83
C THR A 69 -15.11 -9.49 21.00
N GLY A 70 -13.80 -9.27 20.87
CA GLY A 70 -12.80 -9.45 21.93
C GLY A 70 -12.39 -10.90 22.21
N ASN A 71 -13.10 -11.90 21.68
CA ASN A 71 -12.77 -13.31 21.83
C ASN A 71 -12.07 -13.84 20.58
N PHE A 72 -10.75 -13.92 20.61
CA PHE A 72 -9.97 -14.54 19.55
C PHE A 72 -8.90 -15.49 20.08
N THR A 73 -8.57 -16.47 19.27
CA THR A 73 -7.53 -17.47 19.51
C THR A 73 -6.30 -17.16 18.66
N SER A 74 -5.12 -17.59 19.11
CA SER A 74 -3.88 -17.47 18.31
C SER A 74 -4.03 -18.06 16.91
N ARG A 75 -4.80 -19.15 16.77
CA ARG A 75 -5.07 -19.81 15.48
C ARG A 75 -5.89 -18.92 14.53
N GLN A 76 -6.83 -18.14 15.05
CA GLN A 76 -7.59 -17.17 14.25
C GLN A 76 -6.69 -16.03 13.78
N VAL A 77 -5.80 -15.53 14.64
CA VAL A 77 -4.82 -14.48 14.27
C VAL A 77 -3.84 -15.00 13.22
N GLU A 78 -3.35 -16.24 13.34
CA GLU A 78 -2.48 -16.87 12.33
C GLU A 78 -3.20 -17.06 10.99
N SER A 79 -4.48 -17.46 11.03
CA SER A 79 -5.27 -17.64 9.81
C SER A 79 -5.54 -16.31 9.12
N PHE A 80 -5.84 -15.26 9.89
CA PHE A 80 -5.95 -13.89 9.40
C PHE A 80 -4.64 -13.43 8.77
N LEU A 81 -3.51 -13.64 9.46
CA LEU A 81 -2.19 -13.28 8.96
C LEU A 81 -1.88 -13.98 7.64
N ARG A 82 -2.09 -15.29 7.55
CA ARG A 82 -1.86 -16.06 6.33
C ARG A 82 -2.67 -15.51 5.17
N VAL A 83 -3.99 -15.38 5.33
CA VAL A 83 -4.88 -14.89 4.27
C VAL A 83 -4.52 -13.46 3.85
N GLY A 84 -4.19 -12.59 4.80
CA GLY A 84 -3.94 -11.18 4.51
C GLY A 84 -2.56 -10.93 3.91
N THR A 85 -1.57 -11.78 4.21
CA THR A 85 -0.25 -11.68 3.58
C THR A 85 -0.19 -12.25 2.16
N GLU A 86 -1.24 -12.93 1.70
CA GLU A 86 -1.36 -13.40 0.31
C GLU A 86 -1.90 -12.32 -0.65
N VAL A 87 -2.30 -11.15 -0.13
CA VAL A 87 -2.76 -10.01 -0.92
C VAL A 87 -1.84 -8.83 -0.61
N ASP A 88 -1.06 -8.40 -1.59
CA ASP A 88 0.01 -7.42 -1.38
C ASP A 88 -0.49 -6.10 -0.76
N GLU A 89 -1.65 -5.62 -1.21
CA GLU A 89 -2.26 -4.38 -0.73
C GLU A 89 -2.64 -4.41 0.76
N THR A 90 -3.00 -5.59 1.30
CA THR A 90 -3.45 -5.72 2.69
C THR A 90 -2.38 -6.30 3.61
N ALA A 91 -1.31 -6.87 3.06
CA ALA A 91 -0.26 -7.56 3.83
C ALA A 91 0.32 -6.71 4.98
N SER A 92 0.63 -5.44 4.72
CA SER A 92 1.18 -4.55 5.75
C SER A 92 0.17 -4.20 6.84
N TYR A 93 -1.08 -3.92 6.47
CA TYR A 93 -2.17 -3.72 7.43
C TYR A 93 -2.37 -4.97 8.29
N THR A 94 -2.46 -6.14 7.67
CA THR A 94 -2.69 -7.41 8.36
C THR A 94 -1.56 -7.72 9.35
N ARG A 95 -0.29 -7.48 8.99
CA ARG A 95 0.84 -7.66 9.93
C ARG A 95 0.75 -6.70 11.12
N TYR A 96 0.52 -5.41 10.86
CA TYR A 96 0.35 -4.41 11.92
C TYR A 96 -0.80 -4.78 12.86
N ARG A 97 -1.94 -5.16 12.29
CA ARG A 97 -3.14 -5.52 13.03
C ARG A 97 -2.97 -6.81 13.85
N ALA A 98 -2.37 -7.84 13.25
CA ALA A 98 -2.05 -9.08 13.95
C ALA A 98 -1.06 -8.83 15.11
N ALA A 99 -0.07 -7.94 14.92
CA ALA A 99 0.83 -7.56 16.00
C ALA A 99 0.09 -6.95 17.20
N ASN A 100 -0.86 -6.04 16.96
CA ASN A 100 -1.70 -5.47 18.01
C ASN A 100 -2.52 -6.55 18.74
N LEU A 101 -3.08 -7.51 18.01
CA LEU A 101 -3.80 -8.63 18.63
C LEU A 101 -2.89 -9.51 19.50
N TYR A 102 -1.66 -9.77 19.06
CA TYR A 102 -0.68 -10.49 19.88
C TYR A 102 -0.24 -9.69 21.11
N LEU A 103 -0.10 -8.37 21.02
CA LEU A 103 0.15 -7.51 22.18
C LEU A 103 -0.98 -7.59 23.20
N SER A 104 -2.24 -7.49 22.75
CA SER A 104 -3.41 -7.63 23.62
C SER A 104 -3.48 -9.01 24.29
N ALA A 105 -2.97 -10.05 23.62
CA ALA A 105 -2.86 -11.40 24.17
C ALA A 105 -1.59 -11.63 25.02
N GLY A 106 -0.76 -10.60 25.26
CA GLY A 106 0.47 -10.69 26.04
C GLY A 106 1.66 -11.33 25.33
N ASN A 107 1.55 -11.64 24.03
CA ASN A 107 2.63 -12.25 23.25
C ASN A 107 3.53 -11.19 22.59
N LEU A 108 4.39 -10.57 23.42
CA LEU A 108 5.28 -9.49 23.00
C LEU A 108 6.26 -9.92 21.88
N ALA A 109 6.81 -11.12 21.96
CA ALA A 109 7.79 -11.61 21.00
C ALA A 109 7.18 -11.70 19.59
N LYS A 110 5.98 -12.27 19.48
CA LYS A 110 5.30 -12.40 18.18
C LYS A 110 4.88 -11.06 17.62
N ALA A 111 4.42 -10.15 18.49
CA ALA A 111 4.09 -8.80 18.08
C ALA A 111 5.30 -8.07 17.48
N LYS A 112 6.44 -8.07 18.17
CA LYS A 112 7.69 -7.45 17.68
C LYS A 112 8.13 -8.06 16.35
N GLU A 113 8.05 -9.38 16.19
CA GLU A 113 8.36 -10.05 14.92
C GLU A 113 7.54 -9.50 13.75
N LEU A 114 6.23 -9.31 13.95
CA LEU A 114 5.32 -8.84 12.91
C LEU A 114 5.45 -7.35 12.63
N LEU A 115 5.68 -6.53 13.65
CA LEU A 115 5.92 -5.10 13.48
C LEU A 115 7.18 -4.86 12.64
N ASN A 116 8.27 -5.59 12.90
CA ASN A 116 9.50 -5.51 12.10
C ASN A 116 9.29 -5.91 10.62
N LYS A 117 8.28 -6.75 10.32
CA LYS A 117 7.91 -7.17 8.95
C LYS A 117 6.84 -6.28 8.31
N THR A 118 6.34 -5.29 9.03
CA THR A 118 5.31 -4.36 8.54
C THR A 118 5.97 -3.28 7.69
N GLY A 119 5.48 -3.07 6.47
CA GLY A 119 6.05 -2.10 5.51
C GLY A 119 5.02 -1.10 5.01
N GLY A 120 5.37 -0.40 3.93
CA GLY A 120 4.49 0.54 3.23
C GLY A 120 3.91 1.62 4.15
N SER A 121 2.64 1.98 3.92
CA SER A 121 1.94 3.02 4.68
C SER A 121 1.76 2.72 6.17
N TYR A 122 1.99 1.47 6.61
CA TYR A 122 1.90 1.07 8.02
C TYR A 122 3.26 1.00 8.71
N LYS A 123 4.37 1.21 7.98
CA LYS A 123 5.73 1.14 8.54
C LYS A 123 5.92 2.11 9.70
N GLU A 124 5.50 3.36 9.53
CA GLU A 124 5.66 4.39 10.56
C GLU A 124 4.84 4.09 11.81
N LEU A 125 3.62 3.57 11.65
CA LEU A 125 2.80 3.12 12.77
C LEU A 125 3.45 1.93 13.50
N ALA A 126 4.02 0.98 12.75
CA ALA A 126 4.72 -0.17 13.32
C ALA A 126 5.97 0.25 14.10
N ASP A 127 6.75 1.17 13.55
CA ASP A 127 7.93 1.72 14.21
C ASP A 127 7.55 2.53 15.45
N SER A 128 6.48 3.30 15.39
CA SER A 128 5.94 4.01 16.55
C SER A 128 5.60 3.05 17.69
N LEU A 129 4.97 1.92 17.38
CA LEU A 129 4.64 0.92 18.39
C LEU A 129 5.88 0.17 18.88
N LEU A 130 6.83 -0.16 18.00
CA LEU A 130 8.11 -0.76 18.41
C LEU A 130 8.88 0.16 19.37
N TYR A 131 8.89 1.47 19.11
CA TYR A 131 9.49 2.46 20.00
C TYR A 131 8.85 2.41 21.40
N ASP A 132 7.52 2.38 21.49
CA ASP A 132 6.82 2.27 22.77
C ASP A 132 7.10 0.95 23.50
N LEU A 133 7.46 -0.11 22.76
CA LEU A 133 7.90 -1.41 23.28
C LEU A 133 9.41 -1.46 23.61
N GLY A 134 10.08 -0.31 23.60
CA GLY A 134 11.48 -0.13 23.99
C GLY A 134 12.50 -0.46 22.89
N GLU A 135 12.06 -0.64 21.63
CA GLU A 135 12.99 -0.85 20.52
C GLU A 135 13.65 0.46 20.08
N ASN A 136 14.91 0.38 19.66
CA ASN A 136 15.65 1.55 19.20
C ASN A 136 15.26 1.90 17.76
N ILE A 137 14.32 2.83 17.60
CA ILE A 137 13.90 3.33 16.29
C ILE A 137 14.64 4.62 15.96
N LYS A 138 15.10 4.72 14.71
CA LYS A 138 15.77 5.93 14.20
C LYS A 138 14.74 7.02 13.91
N VAL A 139 14.38 7.81 14.93
CA VAL A 139 13.37 8.89 14.85
C VAL A 139 13.65 9.89 13.72
N ALA A 140 14.93 10.19 13.46
CA ALA A 140 15.37 11.11 12.41
C ALA A 140 14.90 10.75 10.97
N GLN A 141 14.35 9.56 10.74
CA GLN A 141 13.76 9.21 9.45
C GLN A 141 12.31 9.72 9.27
N TYR A 142 11.70 10.28 10.33
CA TYR A 142 10.30 10.69 10.39
C TYR A 142 10.09 12.17 10.73
N THR A 143 11.11 13.00 10.62
CA THR A 143 11.09 14.40 11.09
C THR A 143 10.57 15.41 10.06
N ASP A 144 10.15 14.98 8.87
CA ASP A 144 9.64 15.89 7.83
C ASP A 144 8.54 15.21 6.99
N GLY A 145 7.31 15.76 7.06
CA GLY A 145 6.18 15.32 6.25
C GLY A 145 5.64 13.92 6.59
N SER A 146 5.96 13.41 7.78
CA SER A 146 5.52 12.09 8.22
C SER A 146 4.11 12.14 8.83
N TYR A 147 3.42 10.99 8.84
CA TYR A 147 2.06 10.94 9.37
C TYR A 147 2.03 11.20 10.89
N LEU A 148 3.09 10.82 11.60
CA LEU A 148 3.24 10.98 13.04
C LEU A 148 4.31 12.00 13.43
N GLU A 149 4.65 12.95 12.55
CA GLU A 149 5.75 13.91 12.73
C GLU A 149 5.73 14.57 14.12
N ARG A 150 4.58 15.11 14.51
CA ARG A 150 4.35 15.72 15.82
C ARG A 150 4.67 14.80 17.00
N LEU A 151 4.35 13.51 16.89
CA LEU A 151 4.63 12.51 17.93
C LEU A 151 6.14 12.21 17.98
N TRP A 152 6.80 12.15 16.83
CA TRP A 152 8.24 11.94 16.75
C TRP A 152 9.03 13.11 17.33
N ASP A 153 8.67 14.34 16.98
CA ASP A 153 9.27 15.54 17.56
C ASP A 153 9.09 15.57 19.09
N TYR A 154 7.90 15.22 19.58
CA TYR A 154 7.64 15.12 21.01
C TYR A 154 8.53 14.08 21.69
N ARG A 155 8.68 12.89 21.08
CA ARG A 155 9.53 11.81 21.62
C ARG A 155 11.00 12.21 21.65
N GLU A 156 11.48 12.93 20.64
CA GLU A 156 12.87 13.38 20.58
C GLU A 156 13.16 14.40 21.69
N LEU A 157 12.26 15.37 21.90
CA LEU A 157 12.37 16.35 22.99
C LEU A 157 12.45 15.68 24.37
N LEU A 158 11.61 14.68 24.62
CA LEU A 158 11.63 13.94 25.89
C LEU A 158 12.93 13.15 26.09
N LYS A 159 13.50 12.62 25.01
CA LYS A 159 14.72 11.80 25.07
C LYS A 159 15.98 12.63 25.33
N SER A 160 16.08 13.82 24.74
CA SER A 160 17.26 14.69 24.88
C SER A 160 17.27 15.49 26.17
N GLY A 161 16.12 15.65 26.83
CA GLY A 161 15.93 16.69 27.84
C GLY A 161 15.93 18.04 27.14
N TYR A 162 14.74 18.58 26.89
CA TYR A 162 14.57 19.76 26.05
C TYR A 162 14.89 21.07 26.79
N THR A 163 15.36 22.05 26.05
CA THR A 163 15.55 23.43 26.48
C THR A 163 14.28 24.25 26.27
N ARG A 164 14.19 25.43 26.93
CA ARG A 164 13.05 26.33 26.72
C ARG A 164 12.88 26.74 25.26
N LYS A 165 13.99 26.92 24.53
CA LYS A 165 13.99 27.28 23.11
C LYS A 165 13.35 26.18 22.26
N GLU A 166 13.68 24.92 22.54
CA GLU A 166 13.12 23.78 21.81
C GLU A 166 11.64 23.58 22.12
N LEU A 167 11.22 23.83 23.36
CA LEU A 167 9.80 23.85 23.74
C LEU A 167 9.03 24.96 23.01
N ASP A 168 9.59 26.18 22.94
CA ASP A 168 8.97 27.30 22.24
C ASP A 168 8.88 27.02 20.72
N GLN A 169 9.88 26.37 20.14
CA GLN A 169 9.86 25.95 18.74
C GLN A 169 8.77 24.88 18.48
N PHE A 170 8.64 23.88 19.38
CA PHE A 170 7.55 22.92 19.30
C PHE A 170 6.17 23.59 19.44
N ALA A 171 6.06 24.60 20.32
CA ALA A 171 4.83 25.37 20.50
C ALA A 171 4.46 26.20 19.26
N GLN A 172 5.44 26.72 18.53
CA GLN A 172 5.22 27.42 17.26
C GLN A 172 4.75 26.49 16.15
N ASN A 173 5.36 25.31 16.06
CA ASN A 173 5.01 24.31 15.05
C ASN A 173 3.65 23.64 15.33
N TYR A 174 3.33 23.42 16.61
CA TYR A 174 2.15 22.67 17.05
C TYR A 174 1.38 23.35 18.20
N PRO A 175 0.84 24.57 17.97
CA PRO A 175 0.26 25.40 19.02
C PRO A 175 -0.93 24.74 19.76
N ASP A 176 -1.76 24.00 19.03
CA ASP A 176 -2.98 23.35 19.56
C ASP A 176 -2.75 21.89 19.98
N SER A 177 -1.49 21.48 20.20
CA SER A 177 -1.15 20.09 20.51
C SER A 177 -1.40 19.74 21.97
N ARG A 178 -2.14 18.67 22.23
CA ARG A 178 -2.23 18.04 23.57
C ARG A 178 -0.85 17.64 24.12
N LEU A 179 0.09 17.29 23.23
CA LEU A 179 1.45 16.93 23.62
C LEU A 179 2.22 18.15 24.17
N LEU A 180 1.93 19.35 23.68
CA LEU A 180 2.51 20.59 24.20
C LEU A 180 2.03 20.85 25.64
N GLU A 181 0.75 20.60 25.94
CA GLU A 181 0.24 20.69 27.31
C GLU A 181 0.99 19.74 28.25
N LEU A 182 1.27 18.51 27.78
CA LEU A 182 2.02 17.53 28.57
C LEU A 182 3.46 17.96 28.82
N LEU A 183 4.15 18.51 27.82
CA LEU A 183 5.51 19.06 27.98
C LEU A 183 5.52 20.19 29.03
N LYS A 184 4.60 21.15 28.92
CA LYS A 184 4.52 22.30 29.84
C LYS A 184 4.20 21.91 31.29
N ASN A 185 3.45 20.82 31.48
CA ASN A 185 3.07 20.35 32.82
C ASN A 185 4.13 19.47 33.50
N TRP A 186 5.24 19.17 32.79
CA TRP A 186 6.37 18.39 33.31
C TRP A 186 7.57 19.26 33.74
N GLU A 187 7.51 20.59 33.54
CA GLU A 187 8.39 21.58 34.22
C GLU A 187 8.04 21.69 35.72
#